data_AF-A0A529X9I5-F1
#
_entry.id   AF-A0A529X9I5-F1
#
_cell.length_a   1.000
_cell.length_b   1.000
_cell.length_c   1.000
_cell.angle_alpha   90.00
_cell.angle_beta   90.00
_cell.angle_gamma   90.00
#
_symmetry.space_group_name_H-M   'P 1'
#
loop_
_entity.id
_entity.type
_entity.pdbx_description
1 polymer ?
#
loop_
_entity_poly.entity_id
_entity_poly.type
_entity_poly.pdbx_seq_one_letter_code
_entity_poly.pdbx_strand_id
1 'polypeptide(L)'
;MAITIVALLAAAIIVPLLNLAVSPQSAFYIPPYIVALVGKYLCYALLALALDLVWGYCGILSLGHGAFFALGGYAMGMYLMRQIGSRGVYGNPILPDFMVFLNYKELPWFWYGFDHFWFAALMVLA
;
A
#
# COMPACT_ATOMS: atom_id res chain seq x y z
N MET A 1 -24.56 5.81 12.96
CA MET A 1 -24.49 5.98 11.50
C MET A 1 -25.35 7.13 11.00
N ALA A 2 -26.67 7.15 11.26
CA ALA A 2 -27.56 8.24 10.79
C ALA A 2 -27.15 9.65 11.28
N ILE A 3 -26.84 9.79 12.58
CA ILE A 3 -26.40 11.06 13.17
C ILE A 3 -25.13 11.59 12.49
N THR A 4 -24.17 10.71 12.22
CA THR A 4 -22.89 11.06 11.57
C THR A 4 -23.10 11.54 10.13
N ILE A 5 -23.96 10.86 9.37
CA ILE A 5 -24.28 11.23 7.98
C ILE A 5 -24.98 12.59 7.95
N VAL A 6 -25.97 12.80 8.83
CA VAL A 6 -26.68 14.08 8.93
C VAL A 6 -25.73 15.20 9.32
N ALA A 7 -24.82 14.97 10.26
CA ALA A 7 -23.81 15.96 10.66
C ALA A 7 -22.85 16.32 9.51
N LEU A 8 -22.42 15.34 8.71
CA LEU A 8 -21.55 15.58 7.55
C LEU A 8 -22.27 16.37 6.45
N LEU A 9 -23.52 16.03 6.15
CA LEU A 9 -24.33 16.76 5.18
C LEU A 9 -24.60 18.20 5.65
N ALA A 10 -24.91 18.38 6.94
CA ALA A 10 -25.07 19.70 7.53
C ALA A 10 -23.77 20.51 7.42
N ALA A 11 -22.62 19.94 7.77
CA ALA A 11 -21.32 20.60 7.66
C ALA A 11 -20.97 20.98 6.21
N ALA A 12 -21.27 20.11 5.25
CA ALA A 12 -21.04 20.36 3.82
C ALA A 12 -21.85 21.55 3.27
N ILE A 13 -22.97 21.89 3.91
CA ILE A 13 -23.84 23.01 3.53
C ILE A 13 -23.53 24.26 4.36
N ILE A 14 -23.38 24.11 5.68
CA ILE A 14 -23.17 25.22 6.62
C ILE A 14 -21.81 25.89 6.37
N VAL A 15 -20.73 25.12 6.15
CA VAL A 15 -19.39 25.69 6.00
C VAL A 15 -19.28 26.63 4.77
N PRO A 16 -19.74 26.25 3.55
CA PRO A 16 -19.79 27.18 2.42
C PRO A 16 -20.75 28.35 2.63
N LEU A 17 -21.91 28.12 3.27
CA LEU A 17 -22.87 29.19 3.55
C LEU A 17 -22.28 30.26 4.47
N LEU A 18 -21.59 29.86 5.53
CA LEU A 18 -20.92 30.78 6.46
C LEU A 18 -19.70 31.49 5.83
N ASN A 19 -19.11 30.91 4.78
CA ASN A 19 -18.07 31.57 4.00
C ASN A 19 -18.63 32.61 3.02
N LEU A 20 -19.79 32.34 2.39
CA LEU A 20 -20.34 33.17 1.30
C LEU A 20 -21.36 34.23 1.76
N ALA A 21 -22.19 33.91 2.76
CA ALA A 21 -23.33 34.75 3.15
C ALA A 21 -23.08 35.64 4.37
N VAL A 22 -21.99 35.40 5.12
CA VAL A 22 -21.67 36.11 6.36
C VAL A 22 -20.59 37.16 6.11
N SER A 23 -20.73 38.36 6.69
CA SER A 23 -19.73 39.41 6.52
C SER A 23 -18.40 39.04 7.21
N PRO A 24 -17.24 39.44 6.65
CA PRO A 24 -15.93 39.14 7.25
C PRO A 24 -15.72 39.65 8.68
N GLN A 25 -16.51 40.63 9.13
CA GLN A 25 -16.44 41.22 10.47
C GLN A 25 -17.26 40.45 11.52
N SER A 26 -18.09 39.50 11.09
CA SER A 26 -18.90 38.66 11.98
C SER A 26 -18.06 37.54 12.59
N ALA A 27 -18.34 37.21 13.85
CA ALA A 27 -17.72 36.08 14.55
C ALA A 27 -18.01 34.72 13.90
N PHE A 28 -19.06 34.63 13.07
CA PHE A 28 -19.46 33.40 12.36
C PHE A 28 -18.87 33.27 10.96
N TYR A 29 -18.07 34.24 10.50
CA TYR A 29 -17.44 34.17 9.18
C TYR A 29 -16.37 33.10 9.14
N ILE A 30 -16.47 32.21 8.16
CA ILE A 30 -15.44 31.20 7.91
C ILE A 30 -14.54 31.69 6.77
N PRO A 31 -13.24 31.91 7.01
CA PRO A 31 -12.32 32.33 5.95
C PRO A 31 -12.12 31.25 4.87
N PRO A 32 -11.84 31.63 3.60
CA PRO A 32 -11.66 30.68 2.50
C PRO A 32 -10.59 29.61 2.74
N TYR A 33 -9.50 29.94 3.45
CA TYR A 33 -8.43 28.99 3.74
C TYR A 33 -8.89 27.86 4.67
N ILE A 34 -9.83 28.13 5.60
CA ILE A 34 -10.41 27.11 6.48
C ILE A 34 -11.27 26.17 5.66
N VAL A 35 -12.08 26.70 4.73
CA VAL A 35 -12.88 25.86 3.82
C VAL A 35 -11.97 24.92 3.03
N ALA A 36 -10.88 25.43 2.46
CA ALA A 36 -9.91 24.61 1.73
C ALA A 36 -9.24 23.55 2.62
N LEU A 37 -8.90 23.91 3.86
CA LEU A 37 -8.23 23.01 4.81
C LEU A 37 -9.18 21.89 5.28
N VAL A 38 -10.42 22.22 5.60
CA VAL A 38 -11.47 21.26 5.97
C VAL A 38 -11.76 20.31 4.82
N GLY A 39 -11.87 20.81 3.58
CA GLY A 39 -12.04 19.98 2.40
C GLY A 39 -10.89 18.99 2.21
N LYS A 40 -9.65 19.45 2.37
CA LYS A 40 -8.45 18.59 2.31
C LYS A 40 -8.47 17.51 3.38
N TYR A 41 -8.77 17.86 4.63
CA TYR A 41 -8.84 16.89 5.72
C TYR A 41 -9.99 15.89 5.56
N LEU A 42 -11.13 16.31 5.02
CA LEU A 42 -12.22 15.40 4.68
C LEU A 42 -11.80 14.39 3.61
N CYS A 43 -11.06 14.81 2.59
CA CYS A 43 -10.48 13.89 1.60
C CYS A 43 -9.56 12.85 2.24
N TYR A 44 -8.67 13.26 3.15
CA TYR A 44 -7.81 12.31 3.88
C TYR A 44 -8.60 11.40 4.83
N ALA A 45 -9.66 11.91 5.46
CA ALA A 45 -10.54 11.10 6.31
C ALA A 45 -11.28 10.03 5.48
N LEU A 46 -11.79 10.38 4.30
CA LEU A 46 -12.42 9.43 3.38
C LEU A 46 -11.44 8.36 2.91
N LEU A 47 -10.19 8.74 2.60
CA LEU A 47 -9.12 7.80 2.26
C LEU A 47 -8.87 6.81 3.41
N ALA A 48 -8.73 7.31 4.64
CA ALA A 48 -8.51 6.48 5.82
C ALA A 48 -9.69 5.53 6.07
N LEU A 49 -10.92 6.01 5.92
CA LEU A 49 -12.15 5.22 6.10
C LEU A 49 -12.28 4.14 5.02
N ALA A 50 -11.91 4.43 3.77
CA ALA A 50 -11.87 3.42 2.70
C ALA A 50 -10.87 2.29 3.01
N LEU A 51 -9.69 2.62 3.53
CA LEU A 51 -8.70 1.61 3.94
C LEU A 51 -9.20 0.78 5.14
N ASP A 52 -9.84 1.42 6.12
CA ASP A 52 -10.45 0.74 7.26
C ASP A 52 -11.56 -0.22 6.83
N LEU A 53 -12.40 0.16 5.87
CA LEU A 53 -13.43 -0.74 5.35
C LEU A 53 -12.85 -1.93 4.57
N VAL A 54 -11.88 -1.70 3.69
CA VAL A 54 -11.30 -2.76 2.86
C VAL A 54 -10.50 -3.75 3.70
N TRP A 55 -9.59 -3.26 4.55
CA TRP A 55 -8.74 -4.12 5.36
C TRP A 55 -9.38 -4.44 6.70
N GLY A 56 -9.76 -3.42 7.47
CA GLY A 56 -10.25 -3.57 8.84
C GLY A 56 -11.56 -4.33 8.93
N TYR A 57 -12.51 -4.04 8.03
CA TYR A 57 -13.81 -4.72 8.02
C TYR A 57 -13.86 -5.93 7.09
N CYS A 58 -13.52 -5.77 5.81
CA CYS A 58 -13.61 -6.87 4.84
C CYS A 58 -12.46 -7.89 4.97
N GLY A 59 -11.35 -7.55 5.64
CA GLY A 59 -10.18 -8.43 5.76
C GLY A 59 -9.39 -8.59 4.46
N ILE A 60 -9.60 -7.70 3.48
CA ILE A 60 -8.95 -7.78 2.16
C ILE A 60 -7.73 -6.85 2.16
N LEU A 61 -6.60 -7.36 1.68
CA LEU A 61 -5.39 -6.55 1.48
C LEU A 61 -5.67 -5.47 0.42
N SER A 62 -5.40 -4.20 0.73
CA SER A 62 -5.46 -3.16 -0.30
C SER A 62 -4.30 -3.32 -1.30
N LEU A 63 -4.45 -2.77 -2.51
CA LEU A 63 -3.44 -2.87 -3.58
C LEU A 63 -2.04 -2.49 -3.09
N GLY A 64 -1.93 -1.40 -2.31
CA GLY A 64 -0.65 -0.94 -1.78
C GLY A 64 0.04 -2.01 -0.94
N HIS A 65 -0.69 -2.64 -0.03
CA HIS A 65 -0.13 -3.71 0.79
C HIS A 65 0.12 -5.00 0.01
N GLY A 66 -0.75 -5.34 -0.94
CA GLY A 66 -0.58 -6.49 -1.81
C GLY A 66 0.72 -6.41 -2.63
N ALA A 67 1.09 -5.22 -3.10
CA ALA A 67 2.35 -5.00 -3.81
C ALA A 67 3.57 -5.30 -2.93
N PHE A 68 3.62 -4.76 -1.71
CA PHE A 68 4.74 -5.01 -0.79
C PHE A 68 4.79 -6.48 -0.33
N PHE A 69 3.63 -7.08 -0.05
CA PHE A 69 3.56 -8.49 0.33
C PHE A 69 4.02 -9.41 -0.81
N ALA A 70 3.66 -9.09 -2.06
CA ALA A 70 4.11 -9.81 -3.24
C ALA A 70 5.63 -9.68 -3.47
N LEU A 71 6.20 -8.48 -3.26
CA LEU A 71 7.64 -8.27 -3.38
C LEU A 71 8.43 -9.08 -2.34
N GLY A 72 8.00 -9.06 -1.07
CA GLY A 72 8.62 -9.88 -0.02
C GLY A 72 8.45 -11.38 -0.28
N GLY A 73 7.26 -11.81 -0.72
CA GLY A 73 7.02 -13.20 -1.13
C GLY A 73 7.91 -13.64 -2.29
N TYR A 74 8.13 -12.76 -3.27
CA TYR A 74 9.03 -13.02 -4.40
C TYR A 74 10.50 -13.11 -3.95
N ALA A 75 10.94 -12.20 -3.07
CA ALA A 75 12.29 -12.23 -2.48
C ALA A 75 12.56 -13.55 -1.74
N MET A 76 11.61 -14.00 -0.91
CA MET A 76 11.71 -15.29 -0.23
C MET A 76 11.65 -16.46 -1.24
N GLY A 77 10.80 -16.35 -2.27
CA GLY A 77 10.72 -17.33 -3.35
C GLY A 77 12.05 -17.52 -4.08
N MET A 78 12.76 -16.43 -4.39
CA MET A 78 14.10 -16.49 -4.98
C MET A 78 15.08 -17.24 -4.08
N TYR A 79 15.04 -16.97 -2.77
CA TYR A 79 15.88 -17.69 -1.80
C TYR A 79 15.58 -19.18 -1.77
N LEU A 80 14.31 -19.56 -1.61
CA LEU A 80 13.91 -20.96 -1.53
C LEU A 80 14.25 -21.72 -2.82
N MET A 81 14.09 -21.09 -3.98
CA MET A 81 14.49 -21.69 -5.27
C MET A 81 16.00 -21.93 -5.37
N ARG A 82 16.81 -21.03 -4.82
CA ARG A 82 18.28 -21.20 -4.73
C ARG A 82 18.67 -22.31 -3.76
N GLN A 83 17.92 -22.51 -2.68
CA GLN A 83 18.20 -23.57 -1.70
C GLN A 83 17.96 -24.98 -2.26
N ILE A 84 17.15 -25.15 -3.31
CA ILE A 84 16.94 -26.47 -3.95
C ILE A 84 18.28 -27.00 -4.49
N GLY A 85 19.01 -26.17 -5.25
CA GLY A 85 20.33 -26.49 -5.80
C GLY A 85 20.36 -27.81 -6.55
N SER A 86 21.37 -28.65 -6.28
CA SER A 86 21.55 -29.96 -6.92
C SER A 86 20.45 -30.98 -6.64
N ARG A 87 19.50 -30.67 -5.74
CA ARG A 87 18.32 -31.52 -5.48
C ARG A 87 17.21 -31.29 -6.50
N GLY A 88 17.36 -30.33 -7.40
CA GLY A 88 16.44 -30.08 -8.51
C GLY A 88 16.51 -31.16 -9.59
N VAL A 89 15.50 -31.17 -10.47
CA VAL A 89 15.36 -32.12 -11.59
C VAL A 89 16.57 -32.06 -12.52
N TYR A 90 17.12 -30.86 -12.75
CA TYR A 90 18.28 -30.67 -13.62
C TYR A 90 19.62 -30.75 -12.88
N GLY A 91 19.59 -30.89 -11.55
CA GLY A 91 20.80 -31.06 -10.72
C GLY A 91 21.79 -29.89 -10.74
N ASN A 92 21.39 -28.70 -11.21
CA ASN A 92 22.30 -27.56 -11.31
C ASN A 92 22.53 -26.91 -9.93
N PRO A 93 23.79 -26.76 -9.47
CA PRO A 93 24.08 -26.22 -8.14
C PRO A 93 23.86 -24.69 -8.03
N ILE A 94 23.74 -23.97 -9.15
CA ILE A 94 23.71 -22.51 -9.19
C ILE A 94 22.36 -22.01 -9.75
N LEU A 95 21.91 -22.57 -10.87
CA LEU A 95 20.69 -22.14 -11.54
C LEU A 95 19.48 -22.89 -10.99
N PRO A 96 18.41 -22.18 -10.57
CA PRO A 96 17.12 -22.81 -10.30
C PRO A 96 16.59 -23.58 -11.52
N ASP A 97 15.86 -24.67 -11.29
CA ASP A 97 15.37 -25.57 -12.34
C ASP A 97 14.58 -24.85 -13.45
N PHE A 98 13.75 -23.86 -13.11
CA PHE A 98 12.98 -23.12 -14.10
C PHE A 98 13.86 -22.28 -15.04
N MET A 99 15.00 -21.78 -14.55
CA MET A 99 15.97 -21.05 -15.38
C MET A 99 16.68 -22.00 -16.33
N VAL A 100 17.03 -23.20 -15.84
CA VAL A 100 17.60 -24.26 -16.68
C VAL A 100 16.62 -24.69 -17.77
N PHE A 101 15.34 -24.87 -17.41
CA PHE A 101 14.25 -25.15 -18.35
C PHE A 101 14.10 -24.05 -19.41
N LEU A 102 14.19 -22.77 -19.02
CA LEU A 102 14.19 -21.62 -19.93
C LEU A 102 15.52 -21.41 -20.66
N ASN A 103 16.47 -22.35 -20.56
CA ASN A 103 17.77 -22.35 -21.23
C ASN A 103 18.69 -21.18 -20.85
N TYR A 104 18.55 -20.66 -19.63
CA TYR A 104 19.49 -19.68 -19.07
C TYR A 104 20.87 -20.31 -18.91
N LYS A 105 21.92 -19.52 -19.13
CA LYS A 105 23.33 -19.96 -19.04
C LYS A 105 24.01 -19.49 -17.76
N GLU A 106 23.56 -18.38 -17.21
CA GLU A 106 24.12 -17.74 -16.03
C GLU A 106 23.01 -17.16 -15.16
N LEU A 107 23.33 -16.96 -13.89
CA LEU A 107 22.38 -16.44 -12.92
C LEU A 107 22.28 -14.92 -13.12
N PRO A 108 21.06 -14.36 -13.29
CA PRO A 108 20.90 -12.92 -13.44
C PRO A 108 21.43 -12.15 -12.23
N TRP A 109 22.00 -10.96 -12.44
CA TRP A 109 22.65 -10.20 -11.35
C TRP A 109 21.75 -9.93 -10.15
N PHE A 110 20.44 -9.75 -10.37
CA PHE A 110 19.48 -9.40 -9.32
C PHE A 110 19.10 -10.61 -8.45
N TRP A 111 19.56 -11.80 -8.80
CA TRP A 111 19.45 -13.01 -7.98
C TRP A 111 20.67 -13.22 -7.05
N TYR A 112 21.73 -12.43 -7.19
CA TYR A 112 22.89 -12.51 -6.30
C TYR A 112 22.53 -12.10 -4.87
N GLY A 113 23.03 -12.85 -3.89
CA GLY A 113 22.73 -12.69 -2.48
C GLY A 113 21.56 -13.54 -1.98
N PHE A 114 20.65 -13.98 -2.87
CA PHE A 114 19.52 -14.85 -2.49
C PHE A 114 19.93 -16.31 -2.19
N ASP A 115 21.21 -16.63 -2.11
CA ASP A 115 21.70 -17.85 -1.46
C ASP A 115 21.85 -17.70 0.06
N HIS A 116 21.87 -16.47 0.58
CA HIS A 116 21.97 -16.19 1.99
C HIS A 116 20.62 -15.82 2.60
N PHE A 117 20.25 -16.50 3.68
CA PHE A 117 18.99 -16.25 4.38
C PHE A 117 18.89 -14.82 4.92
N TRP A 118 19.97 -14.28 5.49
CA TRP A 118 19.98 -12.94 6.07
C TRP A 118 19.71 -11.85 5.01
N PHE A 119 20.25 -12.03 3.80
CA PHE A 119 20.03 -11.10 2.70
C PHE A 119 18.57 -11.17 2.23
N ALA A 120 18.04 -12.38 2.04
CA ALA A 120 16.64 -12.58 1.71
C ALA A 120 15.71 -11.96 2.78
N ALA A 121 16.00 -12.19 4.07
CA ALA A 121 15.21 -11.64 5.17
C ALA A 121 15.20 -10.11 5.19
N LEU A 122 16.33 -9.45 4.93
CA LEU A 122 16.39 -8.00 4.78
C LEU A 122 15.55 -7.53 3.58
N MET A 123 15.63 -8.22 2.45
CA MET A 123 14.87 -7.89 1.23
C MET A 123 13.36 -8.10 1.39
N VAL A 124 12.91 -9.00 2.28
CA VAL A 124 11.48 -9.16 2.61
C VAL A 124 10.93 -7.98 3.41
N LEU A 125 11.78 -7.32 4.19
CA LEU A 125 11.39 -6.21 5.08
C LEU A 125 11.54 -4.83 4.42
N ALA A 126 12.18 -4.76 3.26
CA ALA A 126 12.44 -3.54 2.48
C ALA A 126 11.25 -3.18 1.58
#